data_AF-A0A917KZK4-F1
#
_entry.id   AF-A0A917KZK4-F1
#
_cell.length_a   1.000
_cell.length_b   1.000
_cell.length_c   1.000
_cell.angle_alpha   90.00
_cell.angle_beta   90.00
_cell.angle_gamma   90.00
#
_symmetry.space_group_name_H-M   'P 1'
#
loop_
_entity.id
_entity.type
_entity.pdbx_description
1 polymer ?
#
loop_
_entity_poly.entity_id
_entity_poly.type
_entity_poly.pdbx_seq_one_letter_code
_entity_poly.pdbx_strand_id
1 'polypeptide(L)'
;MTTLTHATPTSSAFGTLVAETARDLFPGYFALVMATGVVSIAWHLLGLRLIALPLVGIAWTAYLVLWGLTLARLVLFPRRIVEDLSNHQRAPGFFTVVTGTCVLGTQTVVVAGAEGVAAWLWYLGVGLWFVVMYAFLTAVTIRARKPTLSVGINGAWLIATVATQSVVVLKGTLGAAAPPPPEVQFLCLAFFMIGCMLYLAIIPVIFYRLTFIRLSAVDFGPPTGSTRAR
;
A
#
# COMPACT_ATOMS: atom_id res chain seq x y z
N MET A 1 -15.68 -7.71 51.48
CA MET A 1 -16.00 -8.46 50.25
C MET A 1 -16.33 -7.41 49.20
N THR A 2 -15.30 -6.89 48.54
CA THR A 2 -15.38 -5.69 47.69
C THR A 2 -15.41 -6.16 46.24
N THR A 3 -16.60 -6.10 45.63
CA THR A 3 -16.84 -6.49 44.25
C THR A 3 -16.22 -5.46 43.30
N LEU A 4 -15.16 -5.84 42.60
CA LEU A 4 -14.59 -5.11 41.47
C LEU A 4 -15.56 -5.23 40.28
N THR A 5 -16.35 -4.20 40.01
CA THR A 5 -17.09 -4.05 38.75
C THR A 5 -16.11 -3.74 37.62
N HIS A 6 -15.82 -4.74 36.78
CA HIS A 6 -15.23 -4.55 35.46
C HIS A 6 -16.18 -3.71 34.60
N ALA A 7 -15.83 -2.44 34.37
CA ALA A 7 -16.51 -1.61 33.39
C ALA A 7 -16.19 -2.15 31.99
N THR A 8 -17.18 -2.73 31.32
CA THR A 8 -17.14 -3.03 29.89
C THR A 8 -17.10 -1.71 29.11
N PRO A 9 -16.20 -1.53 28.13
CA PRO A 9 -16.17 -0.31 27.33
C PRO A 9 -17.49 -0.18 26.56
N THR A 10 -18.21 0.92 26.79
CA THR A 10 -19.46 1.24 26.11
C THR A 10 -19.18 1.45 24.61
N SER A 11 -20.08 0.97 23.74
CA SER A 11 -19.95 1.00 22.27
C SER A 11 -19.61 2.39 21.69
N SER A 12 -19.97 3.46 22.39
CA SER A 12 -19.62 4.85 22.05
C SER A 12 -18.11 5.14 22.07
N ALA A 13 -17.37 4.59 23.05
CA ALA A 13 -15.93 4.84 23.22
C ALA A 13 -15.09 4.13 22.15
N PHE A 14 -15.52 2.92 21.75
CA PHE A 14 -14.91 2.20 20.65
C PHE A 14 -15.16 2.91 19.32
N GLY A 15 -16.39 3.39 19.09
CA GLY A 15 -16.74 4.17 17.90
C GLY A 15 -15.92 5.45 17.75
N THR A 16 -15.70 6.20 18.84
CA THR A 16 -14.86 7.39 18.83
C THR A 16 -13.39 7.07 18.56
N LEU A 17 -12.86 6.00 19.16
CA LEU A 17 -11.47 5.56 18.93
C LEU A 17 -11.23 5.13 17.47
N VAL A 18 -12.16 4.36 16.90
CA VAL A 18 -12.09 3.93 15.49
C VAL A 18 -12.19 5.15 14.56
N ALA A 19 -13.08 6.10 14.85
CA ALA A 19 -13.20 7.32 14.07
C ALA A 19 -11.92 8.18 14.12
N GLU A 20 -11.30 8.33 15.29
CA GLU A 20 -10.02 9.05 15.44
C GLU A 20 -8.88 8.34 14.70
N THR A 21 -8.75 7.03 14.88
CA THR A 21 -7.72 6.22 14.21
C THR A 21 -7.88 6.27 12.69
N ALA A 22 -9.12 6.12 12.18
CA ALA A 22 -9.40 6.21 10.76
C ALA A 22 -9.12 7.61 10.20
N ARG A 23 -9.36 8.67 10.98
CA ARG A 23 -9.15 10.06 10.58
C ARG A 23 -7.68 10.35 10.24
N ASP A 24 -6.77 9.89 11.10
CA ASP A 24 -5.33 10.15 11.01
C ASP A 24 -4.53 8.99 10.39
N LEU A 25 -5.22 7.97 9.87
CA LEU A 25 -4.60 6.82 9.23
C LEU A 25 -3.71 7.25 8.06
N PHE A 26 -2.41 6.97 8.18
CA PHE A 26 -1.46 7.19 7.10
C PHE A 26 -1.72 6.21 5.94
N PRO A 27 -1.92 6.69 4.69
CA PRO A 27 -2.22 5.82 3.55
C PRO A 27 -1.21 4.70 3.31
N GLY A 28 0.06 4.90 3.71
CA GLY A 28 1.12 3.92 3.55
C GLY A 28 1.07 2.71 4.48
N TYR A 29 0.10 2.61 5.42
CA TYR A 29 0.05 1.48 6.37
C TYR A 29 -0.19 0.12 5.71
N PHE A 30 -0.72 0.05 4.48
CA PHE A 30 -0.77 -1.22 3.73
C PHE A 30 0.62 -1.78 3.39
N ALA A 31 1.70 -1.01 3.57
CA ALA A 31 3.06 -1.52 3.55
C ALA A 31 3.31 -2.63 4.59
N LEU A 32 2.56 -2.66 5.70
CA LEU A 32 2.58 -3.76 6.66
C LEU A 32 2.15 -5.07 6.00
N VAL A 33 1.00 -5.08 5.32
CA VAL A 33 0.47 -6.25 4.61
C VAL A 33 1.44 -6.72 3.53
N MET A 34 1.98 -5.75 2.77
CA MET A 34 2.99 -6.01 1.75
C MET A 34 4.24 -6.68 2.33
N ALA A 35 4.82 -6.12 3.42
CA ALA A 35 6.04 -6.65 4.02
C ALA A 35 5.83 -8.05 4.60
N THR A 36 4.75 -8.25 5.38
CA THR A 36 4.40 -9.57 5.93
C THR A 36 4.18 -10.59 4.80
N GLY A 37 3.50 -10.16 3.73
CA GLY A 37 3.28 -10.93 2.51
C GLY A 37 4.54 -11.46 1.86
N VAL A 38 5.48 -10.55 1.58
CA VAL A 38 6.77 -10.89 0.97
C VAL A 38 7.58 -11.83 1.87
N VAL A 39 7.63 -11.58 3.18
CA VAL A 39 8.36 -12.42 4.13
C VAL A 39 7.74 -13.81 4.23
N SER A 40 6.40 -13.92 4.20
CA SER A 40 5.71 -15.21 4.17
C SER A 40 6.05 -16.01 2.92
N ILE A 41 6.05 -15.37 1.74
CA ILE A 41 6.42 -16.02 0.48
C ILE A 41 7.87 -16.49 0.55
N ALA A 42 8.79 -15.66 1.03
CA ALA A 42 10.20 -16.01 1.15
C ALA A 42 10.44 -17.24 2.04
N TRP A 43 9.82 -17.30 3.22
CA TRP A 43 9.91 -18.47 4.10
C TRP A 43 9.33 -19.73 3.44
N HIS A 44 8.24 -19.59 2.69
CA HIS A 44 7.66 -20.70 1.96
C HIS A 44 8.61 -21.23 0.88
N LEU A 45 9.24 -20.34 0.11
CA LEU A 45 10.22 -20.70 -0.93
C LEU A 45 11.48 -21.38 -0.36
N LEU A 46 11.80 -21.11 0.91
CA LEU A 46 12.88 -21.80 1.64
C LEU A 46 12.44 -23.15 2.24
N GLY A 47 11.22 -23.62 1.96
CA GLY A 47 10.66 -24.87 2.50
C GLY A 47 10.15 -24.76 3.95
N LEU A 48 10.22 -23.59 4.57
CA LEU A 48 9.83 -23.34 5.96
C LEU A 48 8.34 -22.97 6.08
N ARG A 49 7.47 -23.87 5.59
CA ARG A 49 6.02 -23.66 5.54
C ARG A 49 5.38 -23.41 6.91
N LEU A 50 5.92 -24.00 7.97
CA LEU A 50 5.45 -23.79 9.35
C LEU A 50 5.59 -22.34 9.82
N ILE A 51 6.59 -21.61 9.31
CA ILE A 51 6.77 -20.18 9.61
C ILE A 51 5.88 -19.35 8.67
N ALA A 52 5.80 -19.72 7.39
CA ALA A 52 5.01 -18.98 6.41
C ALA A 52 3.51 -18.92 6.74
N LEU A 53 2.89 -20.04 7.16
CA LEU A 53 1.45 -20.11 7.39
C LEU A 53 0.90 -19.10 8.43
N PRO A 54 1.51 -18.96 9.63
CA PRO A 54 1.13 -17.90 10.57
C PRO A 54 1.18 -16.49 9.98
N LEU A 55 2.20 -16.18 9.16
CA LEU A 55 2.32 -14.88 8.51
C LEU A 55 1.16 -14.62 7.53
N VAL A 56 0.61 -15.67 6.90
CA VAL A 56 -0.60 -15.54 6.07
C VAL A 56 -1.77 -15.00 6.88
N GLY A 57 -2.01 -15.57 8.07
CA GLY A 57 -3.09 -15.12 8.96
C GLY A 57 -2.90 -13.67 9.44
N ILE A 58 -1.65 -13.30 9.77
CA ILE A 58 -1.31 -11.92 10.17
C ILE A 58 -1.57 -10.95 9.01
N ALA A 59 -1.12 -11.27 7.80
CA ALA A 59 -1.31 -10.43 6.63
C ALA A 59 -2.79 -10.20 6.32
N TRP A 60 -3.61 -11.26 6.35
CA TRP A 60 -5.06 -11.17 6.15
C TRP A 60 -5.75 -10.33 7.22
N THR A 61 -5.39 -10.55 8.50
CA THR A 61 -5.95 -9.78 9.61
C THR A 61 -5.63 -8.30 9.46
N ALA A 62 -4.37 -7.96 9.21
CA ALA A 62 -3.94 -6.59 8.98
C ALA A 62 -4.65 -5.96 7.76
N TYR A 63 -4.81 -6.71 6.68
CA TYR A 63 -5.49 -6.24 5.47
C TYR A 63 -6.96 -5.89 5.72
N LEU A 64 -7.70 -6.75 6.40
CA LEU A 64 -9.11 -6.52 6.71
C LEU A 64 -9.29 -5.33 7.66
N VAL A 65 -8.44 -5.20 8.68
CA VAL A 65 -8.46 -4.05 9.60
C VAL A 65 -8.17 -2.75 8.86
N LEU A 66 -7.12 -2.71 8.04
CA LEU A 66 -6.75 -1.51 7.28
C LEU A 66 -7.81 -1.13 6.25
N TRP A 67 -8.45 -2.10 5.59
CA TRP A 67 -9.59 -1.83 4.73
C TRP A 67 -10.78 -1.25 5.48
N GLY A 68 -11.13 -1.83 6.64
CA GLY A 68 -12.20 -1.30 7.48
C GLY A 68 -11.96 0.16 7.87
N LEU A 69 -10.74 0.49 8.31
CA LEU A 69 -10.36 1.86 8.64
C LEU A 69 -10.34 2.77 7.41
N THR A 70 -9.91 2.28 6.24
CA THR A 70 -9.87 3.06 4.99
C THR A 70 -11.27 3.37 4.47
N LEU A 71 -12.19 2.41 4.54
CA LEU A 71 -13.59 2.62 4.17
C LEU A 71 -14.28 3.58 5.15
N ALA A 72 -14.04 3.42 6.44
CA ALA A 72 -14.52 4.37 7.45
C ALA A 72 -13.99 5.79 7.16
N ARG A 73 -12.71 5.91 6.80
CA ARG A 73 -12.09 7.19 6.41
C ARG A 73 -12.72 7.78 5.15
N LEU A 74 -13.06 6.94 4.17
CA LEU A 74 -13.69 7.36 2.91
C LEU A 74 -15.09 7.94 3.14
N VAL A 75 -15.88 7.33 4.04
CA VAL A 75 -17.24 7.78 4.34
C VAL A 75 -17.25 8.98 5.29
N LEU A 76 -16.42 8.97 6.33
CA LEU A 76 -16.45 9.97 7.41
C LEU A 76 -15.57 11.20 7.15
N PHE A 77 -14.47 11.05 6.40
CA PHE A 77 -13.46 12.10 6.21
C PHE A 77 -12.95 12.24 4.76
N PRO A 78 -13.82 12.29 3.73
CA PRO A 78 -13.42 12.32 2.32
C PRO A 78 -12.51 13.51 1.97
N ARG A 79 -12.73 14.68 2.60
CA ARG A 79 -11.89 15.87 2.39
C ARG A 79 -10.42 15.64 2.77
N ARG A 80 -10.15 14.89 3.85
CA ARG A 80 -8.78 14.57 4.28
C ARG A 80 -8.08 13.62 3.32
N ILE A 81 -8.80 12.72 2.66
CA ILE A 81 -8.22 11.85 1.63
C ILE A 81 -7.76 12.70 0.44
N VAL A 82 -8.56 13.67 0.01
CA VAL A 82 -8.19 14.60 -1.07
C VAL A 82 -6.98 15.46 -0.68
N GLU A 83 -6.91 15.92 0.57
CA GLU A 83 -5.75 16.64 1.11
C GLU A 83 -4.48 15.76 1.11
N ASP A 84 -4.57 14.51 1.54
CA ASP A 84 -3.45 13.56 1.54
C ASP A 84 -3.00 13.20 0.11
N LEU A 85 -3.93 13.02 -0.83
CA LEU A 85 -3.63 12.81 -2.25
C LEU A 85 -2.92 14.01 -2.88
N SER A 86 -3.17 15.22 -2.39
CA SER A 86 -2.51 16.45 -2.84
C SER A 86 -1.13 16.65 -2.19
N ASN A 87 -0.80 15.89 -1.15
CA ASN A 87 0.46 15.98 -0.41
C ASN A 87 1.51 15.01 -1.00
N HIS A 88 2.62 15.55 -1.51
CA HIS A 88 3.66 14.77 -2.21
C HIS A 88 4.36 13.72 -1.33
N GLN A 89 4.36 13.91 0.00
CA GLN A 89 4.95 12.98 0.94
C GLN A 89 4.01 11.81 1.26
N ARG A 90 2.69 12.00 1.13
CA ARG A 90 1.66 11.02 1.50
C ARG A 90 1.00 10.34 0.29
N ALA A 91 0.88 11.05 -0.83
CA ALA A 91 0.21 10.58 -2.03
C ALA A 91 0.76 9.24 -2.57
N PRO A 92 2.09 9.03 -2.64
CA PRO A 92 2.63 7.73 -3.04
C PRO A 92 2.25 6.59 -2.10
N GLY A 93 1.95 6.88 -0.83
CA GLY A 93 1.49 5.92 0.15
C GLY A 93 0.18 5.23 -0.23
N PHE A 94 -0.71 5.88 -0.99
CA PHE A 94 -1.95 5.23 -1.46
C PHE A 94 -1.68 4.03 -2.38
N PHE A 95 -0.58 4.02 -3.14
CA PHE A 95 -0.23 2.86 -3.96
C PHE A 95 0.06 1.60 -3.13
N THR A 96 0.34 1.73 -1.83
CA THR A 96 0.50 0.56 -0.96
C THR A 96 -0.76 -0.28 -0.85
N VAL A 97 -1.97 0.28 -1.05
CA VAL A 97 -3.21 -0.52 -1.08
C VAL A 97 -3.23 -1.48 -2.27
N VAL A 98 -2.72 -1.03 -3.43
CA VAL A 98 -2.60 -1.85 -4.64
C VAL A 98 -1.57 -2.94 -4.41
N THR A 99 -0.36 -2.56 -4.02
CA THR A 99 0.72 -3.51 -3.77
C THR A 99 0.36 -4.51 -2.69
N GLY A 100 -0.19 -4.05 -1.57
CA GLY A 100 -0.62 -4.90 -0.46
C GLY A 100 -1.69 -5.91 -0.90
N THR A 101 -2.66 -5.47 -1.70
CA THR A 101 -3.69 -6.37 -2.28
C THR A 101 -3.06 -7.42 -3.18
N CYS A 102 -2.19 -7.03 -4.11
CA CYS A 102 -1.57 -7.95 -5.05
C CYS A 102 -0.62 -8.93 -4.36
N VAL A 103 0.21 -8.46 -3.42
CA VAL A 103 1.13 -9.33 -2.64
C VAL A 103 0.34 -10.28 -1.74
N LEU A 104 -0.74 -9.83 -1.11
CA LEU A 104 -1.62 -10.72 -0.34
C LEU A 104 -2.23 -11.81 -1.25
N GLY A 105 -2.65 -11.45 -2.46
CA GLY A 105 -3.10 -12.41 -3.47
C GLY A 105 -2.01 -13.42 -3.84
N THR A 106 -0.80 -12.94 -4.10
CA THR A 106 0.33 -13.81 -4.45
C THR A 106 0.65 -14.78 -3.32
N GLN A 107 0.70 -14.30 -2.08
CA GLN A 107 0.90 -15.12 -0.89
C GLN A 107 -0.24 -16.14 -0.72
N THR A 108 -1.48 -15.75 -1.01
CA THR A 108 -2.67 -16.62 -0.88
C THR A 108 -2.65 -17.77 -1.89
N VAL A 109 -2.17 -17.54 -3.12
CA VAL A 109 -1.91 -18.62 -4.09
C VAL A 109 -0.72 -19.46 -3.67
N VAL A 110 0.43 -18.83 -3.46
CA VAL A 110 1.72 -19.53 -3.32
C VAL A 110 1.78 -20.33 -2.01
N VAL A 111 1.29 -19.78 -0.90
CA VAL A 111 1.46 -20.39 0.44
C VAL A 111 0.20 -21.14 0.87
N ALA A 112 -0.98 -20.55 0.66
CA ALA A 112 -2.25 -21.11 1.10
C ALA A 112 -2.96 -21.96 0.05
N GLY A 113 -2.57 -21.87 -1.24
CA GLY A 113 -3.18 -22.63 -2.34
C GLY A 113 -4.59 -22.18 -2.73
N ALA A 114 -5.04 -21.01 -2.27
CA ALA A 114 -6.40 -20.52 -2.50
C ALA A 114 -6.50 -19.65 -3.76
N GLU A 115 -6.39 -20.27 -4.94
CA GLU A 115 -6.37 -19.56 -6.23
C GLU A 115 -7.60 -18.71 -6.49
N GLY A 116 -8.80 -19.20 -6.12
CA GLY A 116 -10.05 -18.47 -6.33
C GLY A 116 -10.08 -17.11 -5.60
N VAL A 117 -9.55 -17.06 -4.37
CA VAL A 117 -9.48 -15.81 -3.58
C VAL A 117 -8.47 -14.86 -4.21
N ALA A 118 -7.32 -15.36 -4.63
CA ALA A 118 -6.30 -14.54 -5.27
C ALA A 118 -6.72 -14.00 -6.64
N ALA A 119 -7.55 -14.73 -7.39
CA ALA A 119 -8.15 -14.24 -8.63
C ALA A 119 -9.04 -13.01 -8.37
N TRP A 120 -9.87 -13.05 -7.33
CA TRP A 120 -10.63 -11.88 -6.90
C TRP A 120 -9.75 -10.71 -6.47
N LEU A 121 -8.69 -10.98 -5.69
CA LEU A 121 -7.72 -9.96 -5.30
C LEU A 121 -6.97 -9.37 -6.50
N TRP A 122 -6.79 -10.13 -7.59
CA TRP A 122 -6.20 -9.60 -8.82
C TRP A 122 -7.10 -8.56 -9.49
N TYR A 123 -8.39 -8.87 -9.67
CA TYR A 123 -9.35 -7.90 -10.20
C TYR A 123 -9.46 -6.66 -9.32
N LEU A 124 -9.48 -6.85 -7.99
CA LEU A 124 -9.46 -5.74 -7.03
C LEU A 124 -8.18 -4.91 -7.18
N GLY A 125 -7.01 -5.55 -7.30
CA GLY A 125 -5.73 -4.88 -7.51
C GLY A 125 -5.69 -4.04 -8.79
N VAL A 126 -6.20 -4.57 -9.90
CA VAL A 126 -6.33 -3.83 -11.17
C VAL A 126 -7.25 -2.62 -11.01
N GLY A 127 -8.42 -2.81 -10.40
CA GLY A 127 -9.38 -1.72 -10.17
C GLY A 127 -8.81 -0.62 -9.27
N LEU A 128 -8.19 -1.01 -8.15
CA LEU A 128 -7.49 -0.10 -7.25
C LEU A 128 -6.36 0.66 -7.96
N TRP A 129 -5.60 -0.02 -8.82
CA TRP A 129 -4.51 0.60 -9.56
C TRP A 129 -5.03 1.75 -10.43
N PHE A 130 -6.11 1.53 -11.18
CA PHE A 130 -6.69 2.60 -11.99
C PHE A 130 -7.15 3.76 -11.11
N VAL A 131 -7.92 3.48 -10.04
CA VAL A 131 -8.42 4.53 -9.14
C VAL A 131 -7.28 5.36 -8.54
N VAL A 132 -6.25 4.70 -7.99
CA VAL A 132 -5.13 5.38 -7.34
C VAL A 132 -4.26 6.10 -8.36
N MET A 133 -3.96 5.49 -9.52
CA MET A 133 -3.13 6.10 -10.55
C MET A 133 -3.79 7.35 -11.13
N TYR A 134 -5.08 7.29 -11.47
CA TYR A 134 -5.81 8.47 -11.97
C TYR A 134 -5.91 9.56 -10.90
N ALA A 135 -6.21 9.22 -9.65
CA ALA A 135 -6.24 10.18 -8.55
C ALA A 135 -4.87 10.85 -8.36
N PHE A 136 -3.79 10.07 -8.41
CA PHE A 136 -2.42 10.55 -8.27
C PHE A 136 -2.02 11.50 -9.40
N LEU A 137 -2.22 11.11 -10.66
CA LEU A 137 -1.92 11.96 -11.82
C LEU A 137 -2.74 13.26 -11.79
N THR A 138 -4.03 13.17 -11.43
CA THR A 138 -4.90 14.33 -11.28
C THR A 138 -4.37 15.28 -10.21
N ALA A 139 -4.00 14.76 -9.03
CA ALA A 139 -3.47 15.56 -7.93
C ALA A 139 -2.12 16.22 -8.27
N VAL A 140 -1.24 15.53 -8.99
CA VAL A 140 0.07 16.06 -9.40
C VAL A 140 -0.04 17.07 -10.55
N THR A 141 -0.98 16.89 -11.47
CA THR A 141 -1.14 17.77 -12.66
C THR A 141 -1.92 19.05 -12.36
N ILE A 142 -3.02 18.98 -11.59
CA ILE A 142 -3.90 20.14 -11.36
C ILE A 142 -3.29 21.15 -10.38
N ARG A 143 -2.29 20.74 -9.59
CA ARG A 143 -1.76 21.59 -8.52
C ARG A 143 -0.94 22.77 -9.05
N ALA A 144 -1.43 23.98 -8.76
CA ALA A 144 -0.82 25.24 -9.19
C ALA A 144 0.55 25.56 -8.56
N ARG A 145 0.84 25.05 -7.35
CA ARG A 145 2.13 25.22 -6.67
C ARG A 145 2.80 23.86 -6.45
N LYS A 146 3.86 23.60 -7.22
CA LYS A 146 4.68 22.38 -7.13
C LYS A 146 5.84 22.63 -6.15
N PRO A 147 6.01 21.83 -5.09
CA PRO A 147 7.14 21.97 -4.17
C PRO A 147 8.46 21.71 -4.92
N THR A 148 9.56 22.27 -4.41
CA THR A 148 10.90 22.05 -4.98
C THR A 148 11.30 20.58 -4.90
N LEU A 149 12.18 20.15 -5.81
CA LEU A 149 12.65 18.76 -5.90
C LEU A 149 13.24 18.23 -4.58
N SER A 150 13.87 19.12 -3.79
CA SER A 150 14.44 18.82 -2.47
C SER A 150 13.42 18.30 -1.44
N VAL A 151 12.15 18.73 -1.56
CA VAL A 151 11.06 18.41 -0.62
C VAL A 151 9.99 17.52 -1.27
N GLY A 152 9.91 17.48 -2.60
CA GLY A 152 8.82 16.82 -3.33
C GLY A 152 8.99 15.31 -3.55
N ILE A 153 10.21 14.80 -3.70
CA ILE A 153 10.48 13.41 -4.08
C ILE A 153 11.29 12.68 -3.02
N ASN A 154 10.83 11.48 -2.66
CA ASN A 154 11.46 10.58 -1.70
C ASN A 154 11.36 9.13 -2.22
N GLY A 155 11.89 8.15 -1.46
CA GLY A 155 11.83 6.74 -1.83
C GLY A 155 10.40 6.18 -2.00
N ALA A 156 9.39 6.76 -1.35
CA ALA A 156 8.00 6.31 -1.44
C ALA A 156 7.42 6.48 -2.86
N TRP A 157 7.98 7.34 -3.70
CA TRP A 157 7.56 7.47 -5.10
C TRP A 157 7.75 6.19 -5.90
N LEU A 158 8.73 5.34 -5.55
CA LEU A 158 8.92 4.03 -6.17
C LEU A 158 7.75 3.09 -5.92
N ILE A 159 6.91 3.33 -4.92
CA ILE A 159 5.74 2.49 -4.62
C ILE A 159 4.76 2.49 -5.81
N ALA A 160 4.68 3.55 -6.61
CA ALA A 160 3.87 3.56 -7.83
C ALA A 160 4.35 2.49 -8.85
N THR A 161 5.66 2.36 -9.01
CA THR A 161 6.28 1.28 -9.79
C THR A 161 5.97 -0.09 -9.19
N VAL A 162 6.20 -0.25 -7.87
CA VAL A 162 5.99 -1.54 -7.18
C VAL A 162 4.53 -1.99 -7.28
N ALA A 163 3.58 -1.07 -7.12
CA ALA A 163 2.15 -1.33 -7.29
C ALA A 163 1.84 -1.83 -8.69
N THR A 164 2.33 -1.14 -9.71
CA THR A 164 2.13 -1.52 -11.12
C THR A 164 2.70 -2.91 -11.41
N GLN A 165 3.92 -3.19 -10.95
CA GLN A 165 4.56 -4.49 -11.16
C GLN A 165 3.87 -5.61 -10.36
N SER A 166 3.35 -5.32 -9.17
CA SER A 166 2.68 -6.33 -8.34
C SER A 166 1.43 -6.93 -8.98
N VAL A 167 0.70 -6.14 -9.79
CA VAL A 167 -0.45 -6.63 -10.58
C VAL A 167 -0.03 -7.71 -11.57
N VAL A 168 1.11 -7.50 -12.23
CA VAL A 168 1.68 -8.46 -13.20
C VAL A 168 2.16 -9.71 -12.47
N VAL A 169 2.87 -9.55 -11.34
CA VAL A 169 3.37 -10.66 -10.52
C VAL A 169 2.21 -11.55 -10.06
N LEU A 170 1.13 -10.96 -9.52
CA LEU A 170 -0.04 -11.74 -9.10
C LEU A 170 -0.64 -12.51 -10.28
N LYS A 171 -0.86 -11.87 -11.43
CA LYS A 171 -1.40 -12.59 -12.60
C LYS A 171 -0.49 -13.71 -13.07
N GLY A 172 0.83 -13.50 -13.03
CA GLY A 172 1.84 -14.49 -13.40
C GLY A 172 1.83 -15.70 -12.48
N THR A 173 1.49 -15.54 -11.19
CA THR A 173 1.32 -16.66 -10.27
C THR A 173 -0.01 -17.39 -10.42
N LEU A 174 -1.06 -16.71 -10.89
CA LEU A 174 -2.38 -17.30 -11.12
C LEU A 174 -2.42 -18.18 -12.37
N GLY A 175 -2.71 -19.47 -12.19
CA GLY A 175 -2.85 -20.41 -13.29
C GLY A 175 -1.56 -20.62 -14.06
N ALA A 176 -0.40 -20.56 -13.39
CA ALA A 176 0.93 -20.64 -14.00
C ALA A 176 1.17 -21.92 -14.87
N ALA A 177 0.31 -22.94 -14.73
CA ALA A 177 0.34 -24.13 -15.57
C ALA A 177 -0.12 -23.90 -17.02
N ALA A 178 -0.85 -22.80 -17.29
CA ALA A 178 -1.36 -22.49 -18.63
C ALA A 178 -1.23 -21.00 -18.96
N PRO A 179 -0.91 -20.65 -20.22
CA PRO A 179 -0.89 -19.26 -20.63
C PRO A 179 -2.29 -18.65 -20.51
N PRO A 180 -2.43 -17.43 -19.97
CA PRO A 180 -3.73 -16.75 -19.94
C PRO A 180 -4.16 -16.33 -21.36
N PRO A 181 -5.42 -15.91 -21.54
CA PRO A 181 -5.88 -15.39 -22.83
C PRO A 181 -4.97 -14.25 -23.37
N PRO A 182 -4.81 -14.11 -24.70
CA PRO A 182 -3.90 -13.12 -25.30
C PRO A 182 -4.14 -11.68 -24.82
N GLU A 183 -5.38 -11.31 -24.54
CA GLU A 183 -5.76 -9.98 -24.04
C GLU A 183 -5.16 -9.72 -22.66
N VAL A 184 -5.13 -10.74 -21.80
CA VAL A 184 -4.55 -10.66 -20.46
C VAL A 184 -3.03 -10.65 -20.54
N GLN A 185 -2.43 -11.37 -21.49
CA GLN A 185 -0.99 -11.30 -21.75
C GLN A 185 -0.57 -9.89 -22.18
N PHE A 186 -1.31 -9.30 -23.12
CA PHE A 186 -1.09 -7.93 -23.56
C PHE A 186 -1.25 -6.93 -22.41
N LEU A 187 -2.29 -7.09 -21.58
CA LEU A 187 -2.49 -6.28 -20.39
C LEU A 187 -1.29 -6.37 -19.43
N CYS A 188 -0.81 -7.57 -19.13
CA CYS A 188 0.37 -7.78 -18.30
C CYS A 188 1.62 -7.11 -18.89
N LEU A 189 1.82 -7.23 -20.21
CA LEU A 189 2.94 -6.57 -20.90
C LEU A 189 2.83 -5.04 -20.82
N ALA A 190 1.63 -4.49 -21.01
CA ALA A 190 1.38 -3.06 -20.88
C ALA A 190 1.67 -2.55 -19.46
N PHE A 191 1.16 -3.24 -18.43
CA PHE A 191 1.48 -2.92 -17.03
C PHE A 191 2.98 -3.03 -16.74
N PHE A 192 3.64 -4.06 -17.27
CA PHE A 192 5.08 -4.24 -17.10
C PHE A 192 5.88 -3.07 -17.72
N MET A 193 5.53 -2.65 -18.94
CA MET A 193 6.13 -1.50 -19.62
C MET A 193 5.86 -0.18 -18.89
N ILE A 194 4.64 0.03 -18.40
CA ILE A 194 4.30 1.19 -17.56
C ILE A 194 5.15 1.19 -16.29
N GLY A 195 5.32 0.05 -15.63
CA GLY A 195 6.17 -0.08 -14.45
C GLY A 195 7.64 0.24 -14.75
N CYS A 196 8.18 -0.26 -15.87
CA CYS A 196 9.54 0.07 -16.32
C CYS A 196 9.70 1.57 -16.60
N MET A 197 8.74 2.18 -17.31
CA MET A 197 8.72 3.62 -17.57
C MET A 197 8.72 4.43 -16.27
N LEU A 198 7.83 4.09 -15.32
CA LEU A 198 7.76 4.75 -14.02
C LEU A 198 9.05 4.61 -13.23
N TYR A 199 9.65 3.41 -13.22
CA TYR A 199 10.94 3.18 -12.56
C TYR A 199 12.02 4.09 -13.14
N LEU A 200 12.19 4.07 -14.46
CA LEU A 200 13.23 4.84 -15.16
C LEU A 200 13.01 6.36 -15.05
N ALA A 201 11.76 6.82 -14.89
CA ALA A 201 11.47 8.23 -14.64
C ALA A 201 11.78 8.66 -13.20
N ILE A 202 11.52 7.81 -12.21
CA ILE A 202 11.61 8.15 -10.78
C ILE A 202 13.03 7.92 -10.23
N ILE A 203 13.68 6.81 -10.60
CA ILE A 203 14.95 6.40 -10.00
C ILE A 203 16.08 7.43 -10.20
N PRO A 204 16.28 8.07 -11.38
CA PRO A 204 17.36 9.03 -11.55
C PRO A 204 17.16 10.29 -10.71
N VAL A 205 15.90 10.70 -10.51
CA VAL A 205 15.56 11.87 -9.68
C VAL A 205 15.85 11.60 -8.21
N ILE A 206 15.55 10.38 -7.72
CA ILE A 206 15.92 9.95 -6.37
C ILE A 206 17.45 9.91 -6.22
N PHE A 207 18.17 9.31 -7.16
CA PHE A 207 19.64 9.28 -7.13
C PHE A 207 20.22 10.69 -7.12
N TYR A 208 19.74 11.58 -7.98
CA TYR A 208 20.18 12.97 -8.00
C TYR A 208 19.97 13.65 -6.64
N ARG A 209 18.80 13.45 -6.03
CA ARG A 209 18.53 13.96 -4.66
C ARG A 209 19.49 13.37 -3.64
N LEU A 210 19.75 12.07 -3.67
CA LEU A 210 20.62 11.41 -2.69
C LEU A 210 22.10 11.80 -2.83
N THR A 211 22.58 12.02 -4.06
CA THR A 211 23.99 12.32 -4.34
C THR A 211 24.32 13.81 -4.18
N PHE A 212 23.42 14.70 -4.60
CA PHE A 212 23.74 16.13 -4.73
C PHE A 212 23.04 17.04 -3.70
N ILE A 213 22.03 16.54 -2.98
CA ILE A 213 21.30 17.33 -1.98
C ILE A 213 21.66 16.82 -0.59
N ARG A 214 21.99 17.73 0.34
CA ARG A 214 22.25 17.35 1.74
C ARG A 214 21.01 16.70 2.34
N LEU A 215 21.18 15.50 2.87
CA LEU A 215 20.17 14.77 3.62
C LEU A 215 20.40 15.01 5.11
N SER A 216 19.37 15.46 5.82
CA SER A 216 19.38 15.59 7.27
C SER A 216 18.70 14.37 7.91
N ALA A 217 19.01 14.07 9.18
CA ALA A 217 18.39 12.94 9.90
C ALA A 217 16.85 13.05 9.97
N VAL A 218 16.31 14.27 9.88
CA VAL A 218 14.87 14.55 9.85
C VAL A 218 14.22 14.05 8.55
N ASP A 219 14.96 13.98 7.45
CA ASP A 219 14.46 13.52 6.15
C ASP A 219 14.18 12.00 6.09
N PHE A 220 14.68 11.24 7.08
CA PHE A 220 14.49 9.79 7.21
C PHE A 220 13.51 9.40 8.33
N GLY A 221 13.06 10.37 9.14
CA GLY A 221 12.07 10.14 10.20
C GLY A 221 10.64 10.03 9.66
N PRO A 222 9.72 9.40 10.41
CA PRO A 222 8.29 9.46 10.08
C PRO A 222 7.83 10.93 10.03
N PRO A 223 6.85 11.30 9.19
CA PRO A 223 6.39 12.68 9.05
C PRO A 223 5.66 13.11 10.32
N THR A 224 6.42 13.50 11.35
CA THR A 224 5.90 14.05 12.59
C THR A 224 5.43 15.47 12.29
N GLY A 225 4.13 15.70 12.42
CA GLY A 225 3.58 17.05 12.47
C GLY A 225 4.33 17.83 13.54
N SER A 226 4.80 19.03 13.17
CA SER A 226 5.49 19.98 14.04
C SER A 226 4.95 19.96 15.47
N THR A 227 5.73 19.43 16.42
CA THR A 227 5.53 19.71 17.84
C THR A 227 6.85 19.71 18.58
N ARG A 228 7.11 20.85 19.24
CA ARG A 228 8.19 21.18 20.17
C ARG A 228 9.52 21.61 19.55
N ALA A 229 9.53 22.84 19.05
CA ALA A 229 10.58 23.77 19.48
C ALA A 229 10.10 24.43 20.79
N ARG A 230 10.76 24.09 21.90
CA ARG A 230 10.99 24.98 23.03
C ARG A 230 12.49 25.01 23.25
#